data_AF-A0A8B6HMK9-F1
#
_entry.id   AF-A0A8B6HMK9-F1
#
_cell.length_a   1.000
_cell.length_b   1.000
_cell.length_c   1.000
_cell.angle_alpha   90.00
_cell.angle_beta   90.00
_cell.angle_gamma   90.00
#
_symmetry.space_group_name_H-M   'P 1'
#
loop_
_entity.id
_entity.type
_entity.pdbx_description
1 polymer ?
#
loop_
_entity_poly.entity_id
_entity_poly.type
_entity_poly.pdbx_seq_one_letter_code
_entity_poly.pdbx_strand_id
1 'polypeptide(L)'
;MWWKIPMTSVEHGMLLKNNYLTQGPRTTNHLEGWHSKPKKHITHAHPNIFEIIKLLKHEEASNALTMMQYAAGGKRVAPKKKYVEINNRLDELQFRHRNQEVTTVEFGDAASHLLHVE
;
A
#
# COMPACT_ATOMS: atom_id res chain seq x y z
N MET A 1 20.41 -29.64 -15.02
CA MET A 1 21.03 -28.92 -13.88
C MET A 1 20.22 -27.63 -13.71
N TRP A 2 19.21 -27.68 -12.83
CA TRP A 2 18.24 -26.60 -12.62
C TRP A 2 18.72 -25.78 -11.44
N TRP A 3 18.99 -24.49 -11.65
CA TRP A 3 19.37 -23.59 -10.57
C TRP A 3 18.18 -23.43 -9.63
N LYS A 4 18.34 -23.93 -8.39
CA LYS A 4 17.48 -23.60 -7.26
C LYS A 4 17.57 -22.09 -7.03
N ILE A 5 16.55 -21.35 -7.44
CA ILE A 5 16.33 -19.98 -6.98
C ILE A 5 16.04 -20.09 -5.48
N PRO A 6 16.77 -19.37 -4.61
CA PRO A 6 16.48 -19.39 -3.18
C PRO A 6 15.07 -18.86 -2.95
N MET A 7 14.35 -19.62 -2.15
CA MET A 7 12.96 -19.41 -1.74
C MET A 7 12.88 -18.14 -0.87
N THR A 8 12.78 -16.96 -1.48
CA THR A 8 12.57 -15.70 -0.75
C THR A 8 11.57 -14.81 -1.50
N SER A 9 10.70 -14.17 -0.71
CA SER A 9 9.63 -13.22 -1.10
C SER A 9 8.26 -13.79 -1.48
N VAL A 10 8.14 -14.84 -2.31
CA VAL A 10 6.82 -15.25 -2.83
C VAL A 10 5.89 -15.88 -1.76
N GLU A 11 6.45 -16.57 -0.76
CA GLU A 11 5.63 -17.18 0.31
C GLU A 11 5.12 -16.17 1.35
N HIS A 12 5.74 -15.00 1.49
CA HIS A 12 5.14 -13.89 2.25
C HIS A 12 3.89 -13.35 1.56
N GLY A 13 3.74 -13.56 0.24
CA GLY A 13 2.57 -13.17 -0.55
C GLY A 13 1.28 -13.90 -0.17
N MET A 14 1.36 -15.12 0.36
CA MET A 14 0.17 -15.92 0.71
C MET A 14 -0.38 -15.64 2.12
N LEU A 15 0.42 -15.04 3.02
CA LEU A 15 -0.06 -14.54 4.32
C LEU A 15 -0.54 -13.08 4.26
N LEU A 16 -0.32 -12.39 3.12
CA LEU A 16 -0.63 -10.97 2.94
C LEU A 16 -2.10 -10.67 2.61
N LYS A 17 -2.95 -11.70 2.50
CA LYS A 17 -4.36 -11.54 2.12
C LYS A 17 -5.33 -11.67 3.31
N ASN A 18 -4.85 -11.42 4.52
CA ASN A 18 -5.72 -11.21 5.65
C ASN A 18 -5.27 -9.99 6.44
N ASN A 19 -5.93 -8.86 6.20
CA ASN A 19 -5.71 -7.62 6.93
C ASN A 19 -6.23 -7.70 8.39
N TYR A 20 -6.78 -8.87 8.77
CA TYR A 20 -7.18 -9.18 10.13
C TYR A 20 -5.94 -9.17 11.03
N LEU A 21 -5.92 -8.23 11.99
CA LEU A 21 -4.86 -8.06 13.02
C LEU A 21 -3.49 -7.58 12.53
N THR A 22 -3.33 -7.18 11.27
CA THR A 22 -2.06 -6.64 10.76
C THR A 22 -2.15 -5.12 10.58
N GLN A 23 -1.44 -4.34 11.39
CA GLN A 23 -1.35 -2.87 11.28
C GLN A 23 -0.23 -2.41 10.30
N GLY A 24 0.08 -3.24 9.31
CA GLY A 24 1.09 -2.95 8.30
C GLY A 24 0.56 -2.03 7.19
N PRO A 25 1.45 -1.46 6.34
CA PRO A 25 1.03 -0.75 5.14
C PRO A 25 0.13 -1.66 4.29
N ARG A 26 -1.07 -1.18 3.91
CA ARG A 26 -1.96 -1.92 3.00
C ARG A 26 -1.20 -2.20 1.70
N THR A 27 -0.93 -3.47 1.43
CA THR A 27 -0.05 -3.90 0.33
C THR A 27 -0.65 -3.67 -1.06
N THR A 28 -1.91 -3.27 -1.17
CA THR A 28 -2.57 -2.89 -2.43
C THR A 28 -2.25 -1.46 -2.86
N ASN A 29 -2.05 -0.51 -1.94
CA ASN A 29 -1.86 0.90 -2.27
C ASN A 29 -0.57 1.16 -3.07
N HIS A 30 0.51 0.42 -2.76
CA HIS A 30 1.76 0.50 -3.51
C HIS A 30 1.58 -0.02 -4.94
N LEU A 31 0.88 -1.14 -5.10
CA LEU A 31 0.66 -1.79 -6.40
C LEU A 31 -0.30 -0.97 -7.28
N GLU A 32 -1.38 -0.44 -6.71
CA GLU A 32 -2.27 0.52 -7.37
C GLU A 32 -1.53 1.81 -7.74
N GLY A 33 -0.69 2.31 -6.82
CA GLY A 33 0.19 3.44 -7.06
C GLY A 33 1.13 3.19 -8.24
N TRP A 34 1.77 2.02 -8.28
CA TRP A 34 2.61 1.61 -9.38
C TRP A 34 1.82 1.51 -10.68
N HIS A 35 0.68 0.82 -10.73
CA HIS A 35 -0.18 0.75 -11.93
C HIS A 35 -0.63 2.13 -12.45
N SER A 36 -0.80 3.11 -11.57
CA SER A 36 -1.14 4.47 -11.98
C SER A 36 -0.01 5.16 -12.76
N LYS A 37 1.25 4.78 -12.56
CA LYS A 37 2.40 5.43 -13.19
C LYS A 37 2.52 5.11 -14.69
N PRO A 38 2.47 3.83 -15.14
CA PRO A 38 2.36 3.49 -16.55
C PRO A 38 1.15 4.14 -17.21
N LYS A 39 -0.02 4.12 -16.56
CA LYS A 39 -1.25 4.72 -17.10
C LYS A 39 -1.11 6.23 -17.38
N LYS A 40 -0.28 6.94 -16.60
CA LYS A 40 0.02 8.37 -16.83
C LYS A 40 1.06 8.59 -17.93
N HIS A 41 2.01 7.67 -18.10
CA HIS A 41 3.07 7.78 -19.10
C HIS A 41 2.66 7.28 -20.48
N ILE A 42 1.82 6.25 -20.52
CA ILE A 42 1.30 5.62 -21.73
C ILE A 42 -0.16 6.03 -21.86
N THR A 43 -0.41 7.03 -22.70
CA THR A 43 -1.75 7.61 -22.89
C THR A 43 -2.55 6.95 -24.02
N HIS A 44 -1.98 5.95 -24.70
CA HIS A 44 -2.58 5.29 -25.86
C HIS A 44 -2.53 3.76 -25.74
N ALA A 45 -3.41 3.06 -26.46
CA ALA A 45 -3.69 1.63 -26.25
C ALA A 45 -2.52 0.69 -26.60
N HIS A 46 -1.66 1.09 -27.54
CA HIS A 46 -0.59 0.24 -28.07
C HIS A 46 0.74 0.98 -28.12
N PRO A 47 1.41 1.15 -26.96
CA PRO A 47 2.76 1.73 -26.91
C PRO A 47 3.76 0.90 -27.67
N ASN A 48 4.72 1.57 -28.28
CA ASN A 48 5.88 0.92 -28.85
C ASN A 48 6.76 0.31 -27.73
N ILE A 49 7.43 -0.80 -27.99
CA ILE A 49 8.34 -1.45 -27.04
C ILE A 49 9.40 -0.50 -26.48
N PHE A 50 9.88 0.45 -27.29
CA PHE A 50 10.85 1.45 -26.83
C PHE A 50 10.28 2.44 -25.80
N GLU A 51 8.98 2.76 -25.90
CA GLU A 51 8.31 3.61 -24.91
C GLU A 51 8.16 2.88 -23.58
N ILE A 52 7.84 1.58 -23.63
CA ILE A 52 7.79 0.72 -22.45
C ILE A 52 9.18 0.63 -21.79
N ILE A 53 10.24 0.40 -22.57
CA ILE A 53 11.62 0.36 -22.04
C ILE A 53 11.99 1.70 -21.38
N LYS A 54 11.63 2.83 -22.00
CA LYS A 54 11.90 4.16 -21.44
C LYS A 54 11.19 4.38 -20.11
N LEU A 55 9.91 3.98 -20.02
CA LEU A 55 9.14 4.01 -18.79
C LEU A 55 9.79 3.17 -17.68
N LEU A 56 10.18 1.93 -17.99
CA LEU A 56 10.78 1.03 -17.01
C LEU A 56 12.12 1.59 -16.48
N LYS A 57 12.97 2.13 -17.36
CA LYS A 57 14.22 2.79 -16.94
C LYS A 57 13.97 4.00 -16.03
N HIS A 58 12.95 4.80 -16.34
CA HIS A 58 12.58 5.94 -15.52
C HIS A 58 12.12 5.51 -14.12
N GLU A 59 11.27 4.48 -14.05
CA GLU A 59 10.76 3.95 -12.79
C GLU A 59 11.87 3.29 -11.96
N GLU A 60 12.77 2.55 -12.59
CA GLU A 60 13.95 1.97 -11.94
C GLU A 60 14.85 3.05 -11.33
N ALA A 61 15.16 4.11 -12.09
CA ALA A 61 15.96 5.22 -11.58
C ALA A 61 15.28 5.94 -10.42
N SER A 62 13.96 6.17 -10.48
CA SER A 62 13.19 6.79 -9.40
C SER A 62 13.19 5.92 -8.13
N ASN A 63 13.04 4.61 -8.29
CA ASN A 63 13.08 3.66 -7.19
C ASN A 63 14.49 3.58 -6.57
N ALA A 64 15.54 3.57 -7.38
CA ALA A 64 16.92 3.60 -6.89
C ALA A 64 17.20 4.85 -6.03
N LEU A 65 16.77 6.03 -6.50
CA LEU A 65 16.88 7.28 -5.71
C LEU A 65 16.11 7.20 -4.39
N THR A 66 14.89 6.67 -4.44
CA THR A 66 14.06 6.49 -3.25
C THR A 66 14.73 5.54 -2.24
N MET A 67 15.31 4.44 -2.72
CA MET A 67 16.06 3.48 -1.89
C MET A 67 17.31 4.10 -1.27
N MET A 68 18.07 4.89 -2.04
CA MET A 68 19.23 5.62 -1.52
C MET A 68 18.83 6.62 -0.44
N GLN A 69 17.74 7.38 -0.66
CA GLN A 69 17.19 8.28 0.34
C GLN A 69 16.78 7.54 1.61
N TYR A 70 16.15 6.37 1.49
CA TYR A 70 15.81 5.53 2.63
C TYR A 70 17.04 5.06 3.40
N ALA A 71 18.07 4.57 2.68
CA ALA A 71 19.32 4.13 3.28
C ALA A 71 20.05 5.28 4.02
N ALA A 72 19.94 6.50 3.51
CA ALA A 72 20.50 7.71 4.13
C ALA A 72 19.65 8.26 5.30
N GLY A 73 18.58 7.56 5.72
CA GLY A 73 17.70 8.03 6.80
C GLY A 73 16.76 9.17 6.39
N GLY A 74 16.53 9.35 5.09
CA GLY A 74 15.58 10.31 4.54
C GLY A 74 14.20 10.14 5.15
N LYS A 75 13.62 11.25 5.64
CA LYS A 75 12.28 11.24 6.24
C LYS A 75 11.23 10.91 5.18
N ARG A 76 10.37 9.92 5.48
CA ARG A 76 9.15 9.68 4.70
C ARG A 76 8.29 10.94 4.70
N VAL A 77 7.64 11.22 3.57
CA VAL A 77 6.59 12.24 3.51
C VAL A 77 5.57 11.91 4.59
N ALA A 78 5.31 12.87 5.48
CA ALA A 78 4.33 12.68 6.53
C ALA A 78 2.96 12.39 5.91
N PRO A 79 2.22 11.40 6.43
CA PRO A 79 0.87 11.12 5.95
C PRO A 79 -0.02 12.36 6.14
N LYS A 80 -0.98 12.54 5.23
CA LYS A 80 -1.93 13.67 5.34
C LYS A 80 -2.73 13.55 6.64
N LYS A 81 -2.97 14.68 7.32
CA LYS A 81 -3.70 14.75 8.60
C LYS A 81 -5.03 13.99 8.57
N LYS A 82 -5.83 14.14 7.50
CA LYS A 82 -7.09 13.40 7.30
C LYS A 82 -6.93 11.90 7.52
N TYR A 83 -5.92 11.28 6.92
CA TYR A 83 -5.70 9.83 7.03
C TYR A 83 -5.14 9.42 8.39
N VAL A 84 -4.35 10.28 9.03
CA VAL A 84 -3.89 10.06 10.41
C VAL A 84 -5.09 10.03 11.37
N GLU A 85 -5.99 11.00 11.24
CA GLU A 85 -7.17 11.11 12.08
C GLU A 85 -8.14 9.94 11.88
N ILE A 86 -8.41 9.55 10.63
CA ILE A 86 -9.24 8.37 10.33
C ILE A 86 -8.61 7.11 10.95
N ASN A 87 -7.29 6.92 10.82
CA ASN A 87 -6.62 5.77 11.41
C ASN A 87 -6.73 5.76 12.94
N ASN A 88 -6.48 6.90 13.60
CA ASN A 88 -6.60 7.00 15.06
C ASN A 88 -8.02 6.65 15.53
N ARG A 89 -9.05 7.14 14.83
CA ARG A 89 -10.46 6.83 15.16
C ARG A 89 -10.80 5.36 14.93
N LEU A 90 -10.25 4.73 13.88
CA LEU A 90 -10.40 3.31 13.64
C LEU A 90 -9.69 2.46 14.71
N ASP A 91 -8.51 2.87 15.15
CA ASP A 91 -7.76 2.20 16.21
C ASP A 91 -8.52 2.26 17.56
N GLU A 92 -9.09 3.42 17.89
CA GLU A 92 -9.93 3.59 19.07
C GLU A 92 -11.21 2.74 18.98
N LEU A 93 -11.89 2.74 17.83
CA LEU A 93 -13.09 1.94 17.61
C LEU A 93 -12.77 0.44 17.71
N GLN A 94 -11.62 0.02 17.19
CA GLN A 94 -11.16 -1.35 17.30
C GLN A 94 -10.83 -1.73 18.75
N PHE A 95 -10.22 -0.82 19.52
CA PHE A 95 -9.95 -1.03 20.94
C PHE A 95 -11.24 -1.25 21.73
N ARG A 96 -12.25 -0.41 21.52
CA ARG A 96 -13.57 -0.52 22.17
C ARG A 96 -14.30 -1.82 21.81
N HIS A 97 -14.23 -2.24 20.55
CA HIS A 97 -14.79 -3.53 20.12
C HIS A 97 -14.10 -4.72 20.78
N ARG A 98 -12.75 -4.70 20.87
CA ARG A 98 -11.99 -5.75 21.58
C ARG A 98 -12.34 -5.83 23.07
N ASN A 99 -12.63 -4.70 23.69
CA ASN A 99 -13.08 -4.63 25.09
C ASN A 99 -14.55 -5.01 25.28
N GLN A 100 -15.26 -5.41 24.21
CA GLN A 100 -16.69 -5.74 24.22
C GLN A 100 -17.60 -4.56 24.62
N GLU A 101 -17.10 -3.33 24.52
CA GLU A 101 -17.89 -2.12 24.78
C GLU A 101 -18.84 -1.77 23.62
N VAL A 102 -18.53 -2.30 22.43
CA VAL A 102 -19.27 -2.05 21.20
C VAL A 102 -19.53 -3.38 20.51
N THR A 103 -20.76 -3.62 20.10
CA THR A 103 -21.13 -4.84 19.37
C THR A 103 -20.55 -4.84 17.96
N THR A 104 -20.44 -6.01 17.34
CA THR A 104 -19.91 -6.13 15.97
C THR A 104 -20.73 -5.33 14.94
N VAL A 105 -22.04 -5.17 15.16
CA VAL A 105 -22.93 -4.41 14.27
C VAL A 105 -22.64 -2.91 14.40
N GLU A 106 -22.61 -2.39 15.62
CA GLU A 106 -22.29 -0.98 15.90
C GLU A 106 -20.87 -0.61 15.44
N PHE A 107 -19.92 -1.54 15.58
CA PHE A 107 -18.58 -1.39 15.04
C PHE A 107 -18.61 -1.22 13.52
N GLY A 108 -19.38 -2.05 12.81
CA GLY A 108 -19.53 -1.98 11.36
C GLY A 108 -20.12 -0.65 10.90
N ASP A 109 -21.19 -0.19 11.56
CA ASP A 109 -21.85 1.07 11.23
C ASP A 109 -20.95 2.29 11.49
N ALA A 110 -20.27 2.31 12.65
CA ALA A 110 -19.33 3.37 12.99
C ALA A 110 -18.13 3.40 12.04
N ALA A 111 -17.56 2.24 11.69
CA ALA A 111 -16.47 2.15 10.73
C ALA A 111 -16.91 2.61 9.33
N SER A 112 -18.12 2.26 8.90
CA SER A 112 -18.70 2.74 7.64
C SER A 112 -18.80 4.25 7.62
N HIS A 113 -19.35 4.87 8.67
CA HIS A 113 -19.46 6.32 8.76
C HIS A 113 -18.08 7.01 8.72
N LEU A 114 -17.05 6.42 9.32
CA LEU A 114 -15.68 6.97 9.29
C LEU A 114 -15.06 6.98 7.89
N LEU A 115 -15.39 5.99 7.06
CA LEU A 115 -14.84 5.84 5.71
C LEU A 115 -15.56 6.71 4.67
N HIS A 116 -16.84 7.03 4.91
CA HIS A 116 -17.67 7.87 4.02
C HIS A 116 -17.57 9.38 4.31
N VAL A 117 -16.69 9.82 5.21
CA VAL A 117 -16.45 11.26 5.43
C VAL A 117 -15.68 11.82 4.22
N GLU A 118 -16.41 12.30 3.22
CA GLU A 118 -15.90 13.04 2.06
C GLU A 118 -15.23 14.36 2.47
#